data_AF-A0A7K9U298-F1
#
_entry.id   AF-A0A7K9U298-F1
#
_cell.length_a   1.000
_cell.length_b   1.000
_cell.length_c   1.000
_cell.angle_alpha   90.00
_cell.angle_beta   90.00
_cell.angle_gamma   90.00
#
_symmetry.space_group_name_H-M   'P 1'
#
loop_
_entity.id
_entity.type
_entity.pdbx_description
1 polymer ?
#
loop_
_entity_poly.entity_id
_entity_poly.type
_entity_poly.pdbx_seq_one_letter_code
_entity_poly.pdbx_strand_id
1 'polypeptide(L)'
;MDVPKAVQPTGEFRCQLCGLTAPYTYYGQKPPNSRSIVLLEDGYVMKDPFTPDKDRFLILGSHCSLCSRSVCVGTECSLFYSKRFCLPCVSENLKAFPLEIQEDVDKRKPQ
;
A
#
# COMPACT_ATOMS: atom_id res chain seq x y z
N MET A 1 -22.15 -17.50 -23.81
CA MET A 1 -21.35 -17.69 -22.58
C MET A 1 -20.12 -16.83 -22.74
N ASP A 2 -20.18 -15.59 -22.24
CA ASP A 2 -19.05 -14.66 -22.35
C ASP A 2 -17.95 -15.08 -21.39
N VAL A 3 -16.80 -15.45 -21.95
CA VAL A 3 -15.57 -15.67 -21.20
C VAL A 3 -15.23 -14.35 -20.48
N PRO A 4 -15.10 -14.32 -19.15
CA PRO A 4 -14.78 -13.09 -18.44
C PRO A 4 -13.41 -12.59 -18.90
N LYS A 5 -13.40 -11.48 -19.64
CA LYS A 5 -12.18 -10.83 -20.14
C LYS A 5 -11.28 -10.52 -18.95
N ALA A 6 -10.08 -11.10 -18.93
CA ALA A 6 -9.11 -10.85 -17.87
C ALA A 6 -8.84 -9.34 -17.77
N VAL A 7 -8.93 -8.78 -16.55
CA VAL A 7 -8.60 -7.38 -16.29
C VAL A 7 -7.11 -7.20 -16.59
N GLN A 8 -6.81 -6.40 -17.60
CA GLN A 8 -5.43 -6.15 -18.02
C GLN A 8 -4.75 -5.20 -17.02
N PRO A 9 -3.45 -5.39 -16.71
CA PRO A 9 -2.70 -4.44 -15.89
C PRO A 9 -2.75 -3.02 -16.46
N THR A 10 -2.97 -2.04 -15.59
CA THR A 10 -2.90 -0.61 -15.93
C THR A 10 -1.43 -0.13 -15.98
N GLY A 11 -0.57 -0.75 -15.18
CA GLY A 11 0.86 -0.48 -15.18
C GLY A 11 1.60 -1.34 -14.17
N GLU A 12 2.84 -0.97 -13.90
CA GLU A 12 3.70 -1.60 -12.88
C GLU A 12 3.88 -0.66 -11.69
N PHE A 13 3.64 -1.19 -10.49
CA PHE A 13 3.98 -0.53 -9.24
C PHE A 13 5.43 -0.85 -8.89
N ARG A 14 6.18 0.12 -8.36
CA ARG A 14 7.54 -0.07 -7.86
C ARG A 14 7.75 0.64 -6.53
N CYS A 15 8.10 -0.11 -5.49
CA CYS A 15 8.53 0.45 -4.22
C CYS A 15 9.92 1.09 -4.38
N GLN A 16 10.04 2.37 -4.03
CA GLN A 16 11.30 3.12 -4.12
C GLN A 16 12.27 2.84 -2.96
N LEU A 17 11.90 2.01 -1.98
CA LEU A 17 12.78 1.62 -0.88
C LEU A 17 13.36 0.21 -1.07
N CYS A 18 12.51 -0.82 -1.18
CA CYS A 18 12.97 -2.21 -1.33
C CYS A 18 13.03 -2.70 -2.78
N GLY A 19 12.57 -1.90 -3.75
CA GLY A 19 12.58 -2.29 -5.16
C GLY A 19 11.48 -3.28 -5.57
N LEU A 20 10.58 -3.69 -4.66
CA LEU A 20 9.44 -4.56 -4.98
C LEU A 20 8.66 -4.02 -6.17
N THR A 21 8.50 -4.84 -7.21
CA THR A 21 7.63 -4.56 -8.35
C THR A 21 6.46 -5.52 -8.41
N ALA A 22 5.32 -5.03 -8.88
CA ALA A 22 4.15 -5.85 -9.17
C ALA A 22 3.22 -5.13 -10.17
N PRO A 23 2.51 -5.86 -11.05
CA PRO A 23 1.50 -5.26 -11.88
C PRO A 23 0.33 -4.77 -11.01
N TYR A 24 -0.25 -3.62 -11.36
CA TYR A 24 -1.46 -3.10 -10.72
C TYR A 24 -2.57 -2.90 -11.76
N THR A 25 -3.82 -3.00 -11.31
CA THR A 25 -5.01 -2.83 -12.16
C THR A 25 -5.82 -1.58 -11.82
N TYR A 26 -5.53 -0.93 -10.69
CA TYR A 26 -6.18 0.30 -10.28
C TYR A 26 -5.32 1.12 -9.30
N TYR A 27 -5.45 2.44 -9.33
CA TYR A 27 -4.91 3.36 -8.33
C TYR A 27 -6.03 4.30 -7.85
N GLY A 28 -6.25 4.36 -6.54
CA GLY A 28 -7.24 5.25 -5.93
C GLY A 28 -7.89 4.66 -4.69
N GLN A 29 -8.80 5.41 -4.07
CA GLN A 29 -9.52 4.98 -2.87
C GLN A 29 -10.68 3.98 -3.10
N LYS A 30 -11.21 3.88 -4.33
CA LYS A 30 -12.41 3.07 -4.62
C LYS A 30 -12.12 1.99 -5.67
N PRO A 31 -11.47 0.88 -5.28
CA PRO A 31 -11.22 -0.23 -6.18
C PRO A 31 -12.52 -0.72 -6.85
N PRO A 32 -12.51 -0.96 -8.17
CA PRO A 32 -13.68 -1.45 -8.89
C PRO A 32 -14.13 -2.82 -8.36
N ASN A 33 -15.43 -3.11 -8.42
CA ASN A 33 -16.04 -4.37 -7.97
C ASN A 33 -15.83 -4.73 -6.48
N SER A 34 -15.33 -3.80 -5.68
CA SER A 34 -15.33 -3.98 -4.23
C SER A 34 -16.76 -3.83 -3.70
N ARG A 35 -17.21 -4.76 -2.84
CA ARG A 35 -18.57 -4.76 -2.25
C ARG A 35 -18.77 -3.63 -1.24
N SER A 36 -18.65 -2.39 -1.69
CA SER A 36 -18.70 -1.14 -0.90
C SER A 36 -17.47 -0.87 -0.01
N ILE A 37 -16.31 -1.46 -0.30
CA ILE A 37 -15.07 -1.17 0.45
C ILE A 37 -14.44 0.11 -0.10
N VAL A 38 -14.09 1.04 0.79
CA VAL A 38 -13.36 2.27 0.44
C VAL A 38 -12.06 2.28 1.23
N LEU A 39 -10.95 2.49 0.53
CA LEU A 39 -9.63 2.66 1.16
C LEU A 39 -9.53 4.04 1.79
N LEU A 40 -8.83 4.11 2.92
CA LEU A 40 -8.56 5.37 3.60
C LEU A 40 -7.49 6.22 2.88
N GLU A 41 -6.81 5.66 1.89
CA GLU A 41 -5.78 6.31 1.06
C GLU A 41 -5.88 5.85 -0.40
N ASP A 42 -5.34 6.65 -1.32
CA ASP A 42 -5.16 6.20 -2.70
C ASP A 42 -4.11 5.10 -2.74
N GLY A 43 -4.53 3.87 -3.07
CA GLY A 43 -3.66 2.70 -3.06
C GLY A 43 -3.46 2.13 -4.46
N TYR A 44 -2.27 1.61 -4.73
CA TYR A 44 -2.04 0.70 -5.85
C TYR A 44 -2.62 -0.65 -5.50
N VAL A 45 -3.55 -1.14 -6.32
CA VAL A 45 -4.21 -2.43 -6.09
C VAL A 45 -4.16 -3.31 -7.32
N MET A 46 -4.11 -4.62 -7.08
CA MET A 46 -4.27 -5.64 -8.10
C MET A 46 -5.36 -6.62 -7.69
N LYS A 47 -5.85 -7.42 -8.64
CA LYS A 47 -6.66 -8.59 -8.29
C LYS A 47 -5.84 -9.49 -7.36
N ASP A 48 -6.46 -9.95 -6.28
CA ASP A 48 -5.80 -10.86 -5.34
C ASP A 48 -5.48 -12.19 -6.05
N PRO A 49 -4.19 -12.56 -6.22
CA PRO A 49 -3.79 -13.78 -6.91
C PRO A 49 -3.95 -15.03 -6.03
N PHE A 50 -4.24 -14.87 -4.73
CA PHE A 50 -4.35 -15.95 -3.75
C PHE A 50 -5.80 -16.37 -3.49
N THR A 51 -6.77 -15.78 -4.18
CA THR A 51 -8.19 -16.10 -4.04
C THR A 51 -8.86 -16.30 -5.39
N PRO A 52 -9.78 -17.29 -5.52
CA PRO A 52 -10.56 -17.45 -6.74
C PRO A 52 -11.64 -16.37 -6.91
N ASP A 53 -12.00 -15.67 -5.83
CA ASP A 53 -13.03 -14.62 -5.83
C ASP A 53 -12.56 -13.42 -6.67
N LYS A 54 -13.40 -12.99 -7.61
CA LYS A 54 -13.07 -11.89 -8.54
C LYS A 54 -13.27 -10.51 -7.92
N ASP A 55 -13.93 -10.44 -6.77
CA ASP A 55 -14.24 -9.18 -6.08
C ASP A 55 -13.16 -8.79 -5.06
N ARG A 56 -12.16 -9.65 -4.85
CA ARG A 56 -11.06 -9.42 -3.91
C ARG A 56 -9.86 -8.80 -4.59
N PHE A 57 -9.25 -7.84 -3.91
CA PHE A 57 -8.08 -7.12 -4.36
C PHE A 57 -7.00 -7.13 -3.28
N LEU A 58 -5.75 -7.05 -3.72
CA LEU A 58 -4.57 -6.93 -2.88
C LEU A 58 -4.04 -5.50 -2.99
N ILE A 59 -3.71 -4.89 -1.84
CA ILE A 59 -3.09 -3.57 -1.77
C ILE A 59 -1.57 -3.75 -1.81
N LEU A 60 -0.93 -3.14 -2.81
CA LEU A 60 0.52 -3.23 -3.03
C LEU A 60 1.29 -2.16 -2.25
N GLY A 61 0.75 -0.94 -2.24
CA GLY A 61 1.40 0.23 -1.67
C GLY A 61 0.66 1.52 -1.96
N SER A 62 1.27 2.63 -1.56
CA SER A 62 0.78 3.99 -1.81
C SER A 62 1.96 4.97 -1.85
N HIS A 63 1.67 6.26 -1.99
CA HIS A 63 2.64 7.33 -1.87
C HIS A 63 2.84 7.73 -0.41
N CYS A 64 4.08 7.97 -0.01
CA CYS A 64 4.38 8.60 1.28
C CYS A 64 3.77 10.00 1.33
N SER A 65 3.02 10.31 2.39
CA SER A 65 2.32 11.58 2.53
C SER A 65 3.22 12.80 2.76
N LEU A 66 4.52 12.59 3.02
CA LEU A 66 5.49 13.66 3.23
C LEU A 66 6.38 13.88 2.01
N CYS A 67 6.93 12.82 1.42
CA CYS A 67 7.88 12.92 0.31
C CYS A 67 7.35 12.41 -1.03
N SER A 68 6.10 11.94 -1.09
CA SER A 68 5.45 11.39 -2.29
C SER A 68 6.15 10.19 -2.93
N ARG A 69 7.13 9.56 -2.26
CA ARG A 69 7.74 8.31 -2.76
C ARG A 69 6.73 7.18 -2.77
N SER A 70 6.67 6.42 -3.85
CA SER A 70 5.94 5.15 -3.92
C SER A 70 6.58 4.13 -2.97
N VAL A 71 5.80 3.62 -2.01
CA VAL A 71 6.25 2.65 -1.00
C VAL A 71 5.24 1.53 -0.84
N CYS A 72 5.74 0.29 -0.73
CA CYS A 72 4.88 -0.88 -0.55
C CYS A 72 4.31 -0.95 0.87
N VAL A 73 3.32 -1.82 1.05
CA VAL A 73 2.70 -2.09 2.37
C VAL A 73 3.61 -2.82 3.37
N GLY A 74 4.82 -3.21 2.96
CA GLY A 74 5.78 -3.89 3.82
C GLY A 74 6.20 -3.04 5.02
N THR A 75 6.30 -3.67 6.18
CA THR A 75 6.64 -3.03 7.47
C THR A 75 8.01 -2.36 7.47
N GLU A 76 8.92 -2.85 6.62
CA GLU A 76 10.27 -2.31 6.42
C GLU A 76 10.32 -1.12 5.44
N CYS A 77 9.19 -0.77 4.82
CA CYS A 77 9.12 0.30 3.83
C CYS A 77 8.18 1.42 4.25
N SER A 78 7.05 1.08 4.89
CA SER A 78 6.07 2.08 5.27
C SER A 78 5.27 1.73 6.52
N LEU A 79 4.69 2.77 7.11
CA LEU A 79 3.74 2.71 8.20
C LEU A 79 2.44 3.40 7.76
N PHE A 80 1.30 2.77 8.02
CA PHE A 80 -0.01 3.39 7.86
C PHE A 80 -0.59 3.71 9.23
N TYR A 81 -0.99 4.96 9.43
CA TYR A 81 -1.73 5.41 10.62
C TYR A 81 -3.05 6.06 10.19
N SER A 82 -3.00 7.35 9.82
CA SER A 82 -4.07 8.07 9.12
C SER A 82 -3.81 8.18 7.63
N LYS A 83 -2.53 8.10 7.25
CA LYS A 83 -2.01 8.04 5.89
C LYS A 83 -0.76 7.18 5.89
N ARG A 84 -0.24 6.80 4.72
CA ARG A 84 1.04 6.11 4.60
C ARG A 84 2.22 7.06 4.63
N PHE A 85 3.24 6.65 5.38
CA PHE A 85 4.53 7.33 5.47
C PHE A 85 5.63 6.31 5.22
N CYS A 86 6.64 6.68 4.44
CA CYS A 86 7.82 5.83 4.29
C CYS A 86 8.63 5.85 5.59
N LEU A 87 9.31 4.73 5.91
CA LEU A 87 10.09 4.65 7.15
C LEU A 87 11.14 5.76 7.32
N PRO A 88 11.86 6.23 6.27
CA PRO A 88 12.75 7.39 6.41
C PRO A 88 12.02 8.63 6.95
N CYS A 89 10.85 8.96 6.40
CA CYS A 89 10.06 10.09 6.87
C CYS A 89 9.48 9.86 8.28
N VAL A 90 9.13 8.62 8.64
CA VAL A 90 8.71 8.30 10.01
C VAL A 90 9.86 8.57 10.99
N SER A 91 11.07 8.10 10.70
CA SER A 91 12.25 8.30 11.56
C SER A 91 12.60 9.79 11.73
N GLU A 92 12.57 10.56 10.64
CA GLU A 92 12.85 12.00 10.65
C GLU A 92 11.79 12.80 11.43
N ASN A 93 10.55 12.32 11.47
CA ASN A 93 9.40 13.03 12.05
C ASN A 93 8.79 12.29 13.25
N LEU A 94 9.53 11.37 13.90
CA LEU A 94 8.99 10.43 14.87
C LEU A 94 8.24 11.12 16.01
N LYS A 95 8.75 12.25 16.48
CA LYS A 95 8.17 13.05 17.56
C LYS A 95 6.80 13.66 17.24
N ALA A 96 6.42 13.72 15.96
CA ALA A 96 5.11 14.22 15.52
C ALA A 96 4.03 13.13 15.52
N PHE A 97 4.42 11.86 15.68
CA PHE A 97 3.47 10.74 15.77
C PHE A 97 2.99 10.53 17.21
N PRO A 98 1.81 9.91 17.42
CA PRO A 98 1.36 9.49 18.75
C PRO A 98 2.39 8.57 19.44
N LEU A 99 2.41 8.58 20.78
CA LEU A 99 3.38 7.82 21.58
C LEU A 99 3.39 6.33 21.23
N GLU A 100 2.22 5.76 20.94
CA GLU A 100 2.06 4.35 20.59
C GLU A 100 2.84 3.99 19.32
N ILE A 101 2.88 4.90 18.34
CA ILE A 101 3.65 4.72 17.11
C ILE A 101 5.15 4.91 17.37
N GLN A 102 5.50 5.85 18.25
CA GLN A 102 6.91 6.04 18.64
C GLN A 102 7.47 4.77 19.28
N GLU A 103 6.74 4.19 20.22
CA GLU A 103 7.12 2.94 20.90
C GLU A 103 7.19 1.74 19.95
N ASP A 104 6.25 1.63 19.00
CA ASP A 104 6.25 0.52 18.03
C ASP A 104 7.43 0.61 17.05
N VAL A 105 7.78 1.82 16.61
CA VAL A 105 8.97 2.04 15.77
C VAL A 105 10.25 1.73 16.54
N ASP A 106 10.34 2.10 17.82
CA ASP A 106 11.52 1.83 18.64
C ASP A 106 11.72 0.33 18.89
N LYS A 107 10.65 -0.45 19.08
CA LYS A 107 10.73 -1.92 19.20
C LYS A 107 11.24 -2.64 17.96
N ARG A 108 11.13 -2.01 16.78
CA ARG A 108 11.58 -2.57 15.49
C ARG A 108 13.05 -2.32 15.20
N LYS A 109 13.72 -1.44 15.95
CA LYS A 109 15.16 -1.21 15.77
C LYS A 109 15.91 -2.52 16.10
N PRO A 110 16.74 -3.05 15.18
CA PRO A 110 17.57 -4.20 15.51
C PRO A 110 18.49 -3.85 16.68
N GLN A 111 18.60 -4.78 17.65
CA GLN A 111 19.57 -4.72 18.73
C GLN A 111 21.01 -4.74 18.20
#